data_AF-E1WZ33-F1
#
_entry.id   AF-E1WZ33-F1
#
_cell.length_a   1.000
_cell.length_b   1.000
_cell.length_c   1.000
_cell.angle_alpha   90.00
_cell.angle_beta   90.00
_cell.angle_gamma   90.00
#
_symmetry.space_group_name_H-M   'P 1'
#
loop_
_entity.id
_entity.type
_entity.pdbx_description
1 polymer ?
#
loop_
_entity_poly.entity_id
_entity_poly.type
_entity_poly.pdbx_seq_one_letter_code
_entity_poly.pdbx_strand_id
1 'polypeptide(L)'
;MTSSKEEVYHKICHAVLHLEVAKGNLKWSLSDISREADVTRSLIYYYFGKEKETILEEAFKYVSEVMFNTDQSQRLGIVNRMKFVLERVREMPYIFVLFFLRKRDGGELSDIIQKAEDHLLFILDRDFPELSKDEVRKLYLLELGAIATNMSDEEAEKVFQEFVSKQK
;
A
#
# COMPACT_ATOMS: atom_id res chain seq x y z
N MET A 1 9.43 -17.06 -6.58
CA MET A 1 10.15 -17.32 -5.32
C MET A 1 10.69 -15.98 -4.85
N THR A 2 9.94 -15.30 -3.99
CA THR A 2 10.41 -14.10 -3.27
C THR A 2 11.64 -14.50 -2.45
N SER A 3 12.69 -13.66 -2.45
CA SER A 3 13.91 -13.99 -1.71
C SER A 3 13.60 -13.98 -0.19
N SER A 4 14.28 -14.79 0.61
CA SER A 4 14.04 -14.83 2.07
C SER A 4 14.20 -13.45 2.73
N LYS A 5 14.95 -12.54 2.09
CA LYS A 5 15.12 -11.17 2.56
C LYS A 5 13.87 -10.31 2.42
N GLU A 6 13.17 -10.47 1.31
CA GLU A 6 11.96 -9.73 0.99
C GLU A 6 10.79 -10.21 1.85
N GLU A 7 10.70 -11.53 2.08
CA GLU A 7 9.73 -12.11 3.00
C GLU A 7 9.91 -11.58 4.43
N VAL A 8 11.15 -11.51 4.93
CA VAL A 8 11.44 -10.96 6.26
C VAL A 8 11.09 -9.47 6.34
N TYR A 9 11.44 -8.69 5.31
CA TYR A 9 11.07 -7.28 5.23
C TYR A 9 9.55 -7.09 5.32
N HIS A 10 8.78 -7.82 4.51
CA HIS A 10 7.31 -7.75 4.52
C HIS A 10 6.70 -8.17 5.85
N LYS A 11 7.22 -9.23 6.50
CA LYS A 11 6.76 -9.64 7.84
C LYS A 11 6.96 -8.54 8.87
N ILE A 12 8.09 -7.84 8.83
CA ILE A 12 8.36 -6.73 9.75
C ILE A 12 7.42 -5.54 9.47
N CYS A 13 7.25 -5.14 8.21
CA CYS A 13 6.30 -4.08 7.85
C CYS A 13 4.88 -4.42 8.31
N HIS A 14 4.42 -5.64 8.06
CA HIS A 14 3.12 -6.13 8.53
C HIS A 14 2.96 -5.98 10.04
N ALA A 15 3.94 -6.46 10.82
CA ALA A 15 3.91 -6.36 12.27
C ALA A 15 3.88 -4.91 12.76
N VAL A 16 4.69 -4.03 12.17
CA VAL A 16 4.74 -2.60 12.53
C VAL A 16 3.37 -1.95 12.31
N LEU A 17 2.78 -2.14 11.14
CA LEU A 17 1.49 -1.54 10.76
C LEU A 17 0.33 -2.09 11.61
N HIS A 18 0.31 -3.40 11.87
CA HIS A 18 -0.67 -4.00 12.77
C HIS A 18 -0.57 -3.40 14.19
N LEU A 19 0.63 -3.32 14.73
CA LEU A 19 0.89 -2.74 16.06
C LEU A 19 0.59 -1.23 16.12
N GLU A 20 0.82 -0.52 15.03
CA GLU A 20 0.52 0.90 14.89
C GLU A 20 -0.99 1.16 15.01
N VAL A 21 -1.83 0.32 14.40
CA VAL A 21 -3.29 0.38 14.60
C VAL A 21 -3.69 -0.09 15.99
N ALA A 22 -3.14 -1.21 16.46
CA ALA A 22 -3.58 -1.85 17.70
C ALA A 22 -3.17 -1.07 18.97
N LYS A 23 -1.97 -0.47 18.98
CA LYS A 23 -1.40 0.24 20.14
C LYS A 23 -1.39 1.76 19.97
N GLY A 24 -1.39 2.26 18.73
CA GLY A 24 -1.31 3.68 18.40
C GLY A 24 0.12 4.17 18.16
N ASN A 25 0.21 5.42 17.68
CA ASN A 25 1.43 6.05 17.17
C ASN A 25 2.67 5.83 18.01
N LEU A 26 3.59 5.01 17.50
CA LEU A 26 4.88 4.71 18.13
C LEU A 26 4.73 4.22 19.58
N LYS A 27 3.63 3.56 19.94
CA LYS A 27 3.41 2.98 21.29
C LYS A 27 3.83 1.52 21.41
N TRP A 28 4.32 0.93 20.33
CA TRP A 28 4.89 -0.42 20.27
C TRP A 28 6.40 -0.42 20.57
N SER A 29 6.97 -1.59 20.85
CA SER A 29 8.41 -1.77 21.07
C SER A 29 9.01 -2.72 20.03
N LEU A 30 10.33 -2.72 19.89
CA LEU A 30 11.02 -3.69 19.02
C LEU A 30 10.79 -5.15 19.46
N SER A 31 10.57 -5.37 20.76
CA SER A 31 10.20 -6.68 21.30
C SER A 31 8.78 -7.09 20.91
N ASP A 32 7.89 -6.13 20.66
CA ASP A 32 6.56 -6.42 20.11
C ASP A 32 6.67 -6.82 18.65
N ILE A 33 7.41 -6.04 17.84
CA ILE A 33 7.63 -6.35 16.41
C ILE A 33 8.28 -7.72 16.25
N SER A 34 9.32 -8.00 17.03
CA SER A 34 10.04 -9.28 17.02
C SER A 34 9.12 -10.47 17.27
N ARG A 35 8.16 -10.32 18.20
CA ARG A 35 7.18 -11.37 18.54
C ARG A 35 6.10 -11.50 17.48
N GLU A 36 5.61 -10.38 16.97
CA GLU A 36 4.53 -10.32 15.99
C GLU A 36 4.97 -10.84 14.61
N ALA A 37 6.19 -10.48 14.18
CA ALA A 37 6.76 -10.89 12.89
C ALA A 37 7.48 -12.25 12.94
N ASP A 38 7.63 -12.85 14.13
CA ASP A 38 8.45 -14.05 14.36
C ASP A 38 9.90 -13.92 13.82
N VAL A 39 10.55 -12.81 14.17
CA VAL A 39 11.94 -12.50 13.76
C VAL A 39 12.77 -12.02 14.94
N THR A 40 14.09 -12.13 14.84
CA THR A 40 14.99 -11.58 15.88
C THR A 40 15.08 -10.05 15.80
N ARG A 41 15.30 -9.37 16.94
CA ARG A 41 15.58 -7.92 16.96
C ARG A 41 16.78 -7.52 16.10
N SER A 42 17.78 -8.40 15.99
CA SER A 42 18.95 -8.16 15.13
C SER A 42 18.57 -8.08 13.65
N LEU A 43 17.60 -8.87 13.19
CA LEU A 43 17.08 -8.75 11.82
C LEU A 43 16.34 -7.44 11.62
N ILE A 44 15.52 -7.01 12.59
CA ILE A 44 14.83 -5.70 12.51
C ILE A 44 15.87 -4.58 12.36
N TYR A 45 16.92 -4.58 13.17
CA TYR A 45 18.00 -3.60 13.06
C TYR A 45 18.74 -3.62 11.73
N TYR A 46 18.94 -4.81 11.16
CA TYR A 46 19.62 -4.96 9.87
C TYR A 46 18.82 -4.35 8.72
N TYR A 47 17.48 -4.48 8.72
CA TYR A 47 16.64 -3.96 7.65
C TYR A 47 16.24 -2.50 7.83
N PHE A 48 15.95 -2.07 9.07
CA PHE A 48 15.28 -0.79 9.32
C PHE A 48 16.06 0.14 10.25
N GLY A 49 17.16 -0.32 10.84
CA GLY A 49 17.87 0.43 11.89
C GLY A 49 17.15 0.38 13.24
N LYS A 50 17.48 1.31 14.14
CA LYS A 50 17.06 1.29 15.56
C LYS A 50 15.95 2.27 15.89
N GLU A 51 15.81 3.34 15.10
CA GLU A 51 14.86 4.42 15.34
C GLU A 51 13.46 3.99 14.91
N LYS A 52 12.48 4.20 15.79
CA LYS A 52 11.11 3.69 15.57
C LYS A 52 10.39 4.47 14.49
N GLU A 53 10.68 5.75 14.41
CA GLU A 53 10.20 6.69 13.39
C GLU A 53 10.62 6.18 12.01
N THR A 54 11.90 5.87 11.83
CA THR A 54 12.42 5.30 10.58
C THR A 54 11.78 3.95 10.24
N ILE A 55 11.61 3.06 11.21
CA ILE A 55 10.92 1.78 11.00
C ILE A 55 9.47 2.02 10.54
N LEU A 56 8.78 2.99 11.15
CA LEU A 56 7.40 3.33 10.81
C LEU A 56 7.30 3.94 9.40
N GLU A 57 8.18 4.88 9.06
CA GLU A 57 8.24 5.49 7.73
C GLU A 57 8.44 4.44 6.63
N GLU A 58 9.37 3.51 6.82
CA GLU A 58 9.60 2.40 5.88
C GLU A 58 8.37 1.50 5.75
N ALA A 59 7.70 1.19 6.87
CA ALA A 59 6.44 0.45 6.83
C ALA A 59 5.33 1.22 6.09
N PHE A 60 5.31 2.55 6.14
CA PHE A 60 4.36 3.39 5.39
C PHE A 60 4.70 3.53 3.91
N LYS A 61 5.97 3.44 3.52
CA LYS A 61 6.35 3.27 2.11
C LYS A 61 5.76 1.98 1.56
N TYR A 62 5.86 0.89 2.33
CA TYR A 62 5.24 -0.38 1.99
C TYR A 62 3.70 -0.30 1.87
N VAL A 63 3.00 0.40 2.77
CA VAL A 63 1.55 0.70 2.64
C VAL A 63 1.24 1.30 1.27
N SER A 64 2.02 2.29 0.88
CA SER A 64 1.81 3.06 -0.34
C SER A 64 2.09 2.21 -1.59
N GLU A 65 3.14 1.41 -1.55
CA GLU A 65 3.48 0.44 -2.61
C GLU A 65 2.39 -0.62 -2.78
N VAL A 66 1.88 -1.18 -1.68
CA VAL A 66 0.80 -2.17 -1.72
C VAL A 66 -0.50 -1.57 -2.26
N MET A 67 -0.88 -0.38 -1.79
CA MET A 67 -2.13 0.28 -2.19
C MET A 67 -2.15 0.68 -3.66
N PHE A 68 -0.99 1.02 -4.23
CA PHE A 68 -0.91 1.62 -5.56
C PHE A 68 -0.13 0.78 -6.58
N ASN A 69 0.45 -0.35 -6.14
CA ASN A 69 1.29 -1.24 -6.95
C ASN A 69 2.32 -0.45 -7.77
N THR A 70 3.02 0.48 -7.12
CA THR A 70 3.96 1.40 -7.77
C THR A 70 5.34 0.79 -7.99
N ASP A 71 5.63 -0.36 -7.38
CA ASP A 71 6.84 -1.11 -7.66
C ASP A 71 6.74 -1.73 -9.06
N GLN A 72 7.51 -1.17 -10.00
CA GLN A 72 7.35 -1.37 -11.45
C GLN A 72 7.89 -2.72 -11.97
N SER A 73 7.96 -3.75 -11.14
CA SER A 73 8.51 -5.05 -11.56
C SER A 73 7.68 -5.72 -12.66
N GLN A 74 6.38 -5.44 -12.75
CA GLN A 74 5.51 -5.76 -13.88
C GLN A 74 4.43 -4.68 -14.07
N ARG A 75 4.33 -4.08 -15.26
CA ARG A 75 3.17 -3.23 -15.61
C ARG A 75 1.94 -4.11 -15.74
N LEU A 76 1.15 -4.21 -14.67
CA LEU A 76 -0.16 -4.87 -14.72
C LEU A 76 -1.18 -3.93 -15.36
N GLY A 77 -2.01 -4.47 -16.26
CA GLY A 77 -3.23 -3.78 -16.70
C GLY A 77 -4.16 -3.52 -15.51
N ILE A 78 -5.02 -2.50 -15.61
CA ILE A 78 -5.82 -1.99 -14.48
C ILE A 78 -6.60 -3.09 -13.74
N VAL A 79 -7.20 -4.04 -14.47
CA VAL A 79 -7.93 -5.17 -13.87
C VAL A 79 -7.01 -6.04 -13.01
N ASN A 80 -5.86 -6.45 -13.55
CA ASN A 80 -4.91 -7.31 -12.83
C ASN A 80 -4.27 -6.57 -11.65
N ARG A 81 -3.98 -5.27 -11.83
CA ARG A 81 -3.50 -4.43 -10.73
C ARG A 81 -4.53 -4.38 -9.60
N MET A 82 -5.80 -4.16 -9.92
CA MET A 82 -6.85 -4.09 -8.89
C MET A 82 -7.05 -5.43 -8.18
N LYS A 83 -7.04 -6.55 -8.90
CA LYS A 83 -7.06 -7.89 -8.28
C LYS A 83 -5.88 -8.08 -7.31
N PHE A 84 -4.68 -7.71 -7.73
CA PHE A 84 -3.49 -7.76 -6.89
C PHE A 84 -3.63 -6.90 -5.62
N VAL A 85 -4.01 -5.62 -5.76
CA VAL A 85 -4.18 -4.71 -4.63
C VAL A 85 -5.24 -5.21 -3.67
N LEU A 86 -6.39 -5.67 -4.18
CA LEU A 86 -7.49 -6.20 -3.36
C LEU A 86 -7.06 -7.45 -2.59
N GLU A 87 -6.30 -8.36 -3.20
CA GLU A 87 -5.75 -9.53 -2.54
C GLU A 87 -4.83 -9.13 -1.38
N ARG A 88 -3.91 -8.18 -1.59
CA ARG A 88 -2.99 -7.71 -0.55
C ARG A 88 -3.72 -6.97 0.58
N VAL A 89 -4.73 -6.16 0.26
CA VAL A 89 -5.53 -5.47 1.30
C VAL A 89 -6.36 -6.46 2.12
N ARG A 90 -6.86 -7.55 1.54
CA ARG A 90 -7.54 -8.61 2.30
C ARG A 90 -6.62 -9.30 3.30
N GLU A 91 -5.35 -9.50 2.94
CA GLU A 91 -4.32 -10.01 3.85
C GLU A 91 -3.96 -9.00 4.95
N MET A 92 -4.08 -7.70 4.65
CA MET A 92 -3.65 -6.61 5.52
C MET A 92 -4.70 -5.49 5.63
N PRO A 93 -5.88 -5.76 6.21
CA PRO A 93 -7.02 -4.83 6.16
C PRO A 93 -6.76 -3.48 6.85
N TYR A 94 -5.84 -3.45 7.80
CA TYR A 94 -5.44 -2.23 8.51
C TYR A 94 -4.66 -1.23 7.63
N ILE A 95 -4.09 -1.66 6.48
CA ILE A 95 -3.40 -0.76 5.54
C ILE A 95 -4.36 0.34 5.07
N PHE A 96 -5.58 -0.03 4.71
CA PHE A 96 -6.60 0.92 4.25
C PHE A 96 -6.98 1.92 5.36
N VAL A 97 -7.10 1.44 6.61
CA VAL A 97 -7.38 2.28 7.78
C VAL A 97 -6.25 3.28 8.02
N LEU A 98 -4.99 2.81 8.00
CA LEU A 98 -3.81 3.65 8.20
C LEU A 98 -3.67 4.71 7.11
N PHE A 99 -3.90 4.33 5.85
CA PHE A 99 -3.90 5.28 4.72
C PHE A 99 -4.85 6.45 5.00
N PHE A 100 -6.12 6.18 5.35
CA PHE A 100 -7.09 7.24 5.62
C PHE A 100 -6.79 8.05 6.89
N LEU A 101 -6.29 7.39 7.94
CA LEU A 101 -5.94 8.06 9.20
C LEU A 101 -4.79 9.04 9.02
N ARG A 102 -3.81 8.70 8.17
CA ARG A 102 -2.53 9.42 8.06
C ARG A 102 -2.43 10.37 6.89
N LYS A 103 -3.15 10.16 5.78
CA LYS A 103 -2.99 10.95 4.54
C LYS A 103 -3.19 12.48 4.67
N ARG A 104 -3.77 12.95 5.77
CA ARG A 104 -4.07 14.37 6.04
C ARG A 104 -3.63 14.83 7.42
N ASP A 105 -2.78 14.07 8.11
CA ASP A 105 -2.31 14.47 9.44
C ASP A 105 -1.24 15.56 9.40
N GLY A 106 -0.68 15.86 8.22
CA GLY A 106 0.29 16.93 7.99
C GLY A 106 1.71 16.61 8.49
N GLY A 107 1.97 15.36 8.89
CA GLY A 107 3.31 14.89 9.26
C GLY A 107 4.04 14.18 8.12
N GLU A 108 5.21 13.63 8.43
CA GLU A 108 6.06 12.93 7.46
C GLU A 108 5.35 11.72 6.81
N LEU A 109 4.51 11.00 7.57
CA LEU A 109 3.72 9.89 7.03
C LEU A 109 2.66 10.37 6.02
N SER A 110 2.04 11.53 6.26
CA SER A 110 1.14 12.17 5.30
C SER A 110 1.88 12.50 4.01
N ASP A 111 3.11 13.02 4.10
CA ASP A 111 3.93 13.34 2.92
C ASP A 111 4.30 12.10 2.11
N ILE A 112 4.60 10.97 2.77
CA ILE A 112 4.86 9.69 2.10
C ILE A 112 3.64 9.25 1.29
N ILE A 113 2.46 9.31 1.91
CA ILE A 113 1.21 8.90 1.27
C ILE A 113 0.87 9.81 0.08
N GLN A 114 0.97 11.13 0.26
CA GLN A 114 0.65 12.09 -0.80
C GLN A 114 1.58 11.93 -2.01
N LYS A 115 2.88 11.73 -1.79
CA LYS A 115 3.83 11.46 -2.87
C LYS A 115 3.46 10.20 -3.67
N ALA A 116 2.97 9.17 -2.99
CA ALA A 116 2.56 7.95 -3.65
C ALA A 116 1.22 8.08 -4.39
N GLU A 117 0.25 8.83 -3.83
CA GLU A 117 -0.98 9.21 -4.54
C GLU A 117 -0.66 10.02 -5.81
N ASP A 118 0.21 11.02 -5.71
CA ASP A 118 0.65 11.82 -6.85
C ASP A 118 1.35 10.96 -7.92
N HIS A 119 2.16 10.00 -7.49
CA HIS A 119 2.81 9.08 -8.39
C HIS A 119 1.81 8.15 -9.11
N LEU A 120 0.81 7.64 -8.39
CA LEU A 120 -0.27 6.86 -9.00
C LEU A 120 -1.07 7.71 -10.00
N LEU A 121 -1.45 8.92 -9.64
CA LEU A 121 -2.19 9.81 -10.53
C LEU A 121 -1.39 10.13 -11.80
N PHE A 122 -0.07 10.30 -11.68
CA PHE A 122 0.83 10.44 -12.83
C PHE A 122 0.84 9.17 -13.71
N ILE A 123 0.89 7.98 -13.10
CA ILE A 123 0.81 6.70 -13.84
C ILE A 123 -0.53 6.57 -14.55
N LEU A 124 -1.65 6.88 -13.89
CA LEU A 124 -2.97 6.82 -14.47
C LEU A 124 -3.14 7.80 -15.64
N ASP A 125 -2.66 9.04 -15.50
CA ASP A 125 -2.69 10.03 -16.58
C ASP A 125 -1.88 9.57 -17.80
N ARG A 126 -0.72 8.95 -17.57
CA ARG A 126 0.11 8.38 -18.63
C ARG A 126 -0.54 7.16 -19.31
N ASP A 127 -1.10 6.25 -18.53
CA ASP A 127 -1.62 4.96 -19.02
C ASP A 127 -3.01 5.12 -19.66
N PHE A 128 -3.74 6.19 -19.33
CA PHE A 128 -5.06 6.52 -19.86
C PHE A 128 -5.11 7.92 -20.51
N PRO A 129 -4.34 8.18 -21.58
CA PRO A 129 -4.19 9.52 -22.14
C PRO A 129 -5.44 10.05 -22.87
N GLU A 130 -6.45 9.19 -23.08
CA GLU A 130 -7.76 9.60 -23.60
C GLU A 130 -8.69 10.15 -22.51
N LEU A 131 -8.38 9.89 -21.24
CA LEU A 131 -9.15 10.40 -20.12
C LEU A 131 -8.71 11.83 -19.79
N SER A 132 -9.68 12.69 -19.51
CA SER A 132 -9.43 13.99 -18.89
C SER A 132 -8.92 13.83 -17.45
N LYS A 133 -8.29 14.88 -16.90
CA LYS A 133 -7.83 14.89 -15.51
C LYS A 133 -8.93 14.56 -14.49
N ASP A 134 -10.16 14.99 -14.76
CA ASP A 134 -11.29 14.68 -13.88
C ASP A 134 -11.74 13.22 -14.01
N GLU A 135 -11.61 12.61 -15.19
CA GLU A 135 -11.86 11.18 -15.37
C GLU A 135 -10.77 10.31 -14.73
N VAL A 136 -9.50 10.72 -14.81
CA VAL A 136 -8.40 10.09 -14.06
C VAL A 136 -8.68 10.14 -12.56
N ARG A 137 -9.15 11.28 -12.03
CA ARG A 137 -9.56 11.39 -10.62
C ARG A 137 -10.75 10.47 -10.30
N LYS A 138 -11.74 10.36 -11.18
CA LYS A 138 -12.87 9.44 -11.00
C LYS A 138 -12.38 7.98 -10.96
N LEU A 139 -11.46 7.61 -11.84
CA LEU A 139 -10.84 6.28 -11.84
C LEU A 139 -10.11 6.02 -10.51
N TYR A 140 -9.28 6.97 -10.05
CA TYR A 140 -8.62 6.88 -8.75
C TYR A 140 -9.63 6.69 -7.58
N LEU A 141 -10.72 7.46 -7.57
CA LEU A 141 -11.76 7.32 -6.55
C LEU A 141 -12.49 5.97 -6.64
N LEU A 142 -12.66 5.43 -7.85
CA LEU A 142 -13.23 4.11 -8.08
C LEU A 142 -12.32 3.00 -7.53
N GLU A 143 -11.00 3.11 -7.71
CA GLU A 143 -10.02 2.21 -7.11
C GLU A 143 -10.09 2.22 -5.58
N LEU A 144 -10.11 3.41 -4.97
CA LEU A 144 -10.31 3.54 -3.52
C LEU A 144 -11.65 2.95 -3.08
N GLY A 145 -12.72 3.16 -3.85
CA GLY A 145 -14.04 2.60 -3.58
C GLY A 145 -14.02 1.08 -3.59
N ALA A 146 -13.38 0.47 -4.59
CA ALA A 146 -13.24 -0.98 -4.68
C ALA A 146 -12.51 -1.57 -3.46
N ILE A 147 -11.45 -0.90 -3.00
CA ILE A 147 -10.72 -1.30 -1.78
C ILE A 147 -11.62 -1.14 -0.54
N ALA A 148 -12.29 0.00 -0.41
CA ALA A 148 -13.15 0.31 0.73
C ALA A 148 -14.31 -0.68 0.90
N THR A 149 -14.87 -1.17 -0.20
CA THR A 149 -15.97 -2.14 -0.20
C THR A 149 -15.49 -3.58 -0.17
N ASN A 150 -14.18 -3.83 -0.12
CA ASN A 150 -13.57 -5.14 -0.25
C ASN A 150 -14.14 -5.92 -1.46
N MET A 151 -14.14 -5.26 -2.62
CA MET A 151 -14.69 -5.77 -3.86
C MET A 151 -14.07 -7.14 -4.21
N SER A 152 -14.87 -8.08 -4.69
CA SER A 152 -14.40 -9.38 -5.18
C SER A 152 -13.67 -9.24 -6.52
N ASP A 153 -12.87 -10.24 -6.88
CA ASP A 153 -12.13 -10.23 -8.15
C ASP A 153 -13.05 -10.19 -9.37
N GLU A 154 -14.23 -10.84 -9.29
CA GLU A 154 -15.25 -10.83 -10.34
C GLU A 154 -15.93 -9.45 -10.48
N GLU A 155 -16.20 -8.79 -9.37
CA GLU A 155 -16.75 -7.42 -9.37
C GLU A 155 -15.72 -6.42 -9.90
N ALA A 156 -14.47 -6.54 -9.46
CA ALA A 156 -13.38 -5.70 -9.94
C ALA A 156 -13.18 -5.86 -11.44
N GLU A 157 -13.22 -7.08 -11.96
CA GLU A 157 -13.17 -7.32 -13.40
C GLU A 157 -14.33 -6.61 -14.12
N LYS A 158 -15.58 -6.80 -13.68
CA LYS A 158 -16.74 -6.12 -14.29
C LYS A 158 -16.63 -4.60 -14.28
N VAL A 159 -16.18 -4.03 -13.16
CA VAL A 159 -16.07 -2.57 -12.96
C VAL A 159 -14.94 -1.98 -13.78
N PHE A 160 -13.76 -2.60 -13.78
CA PHE A 160 -12.57 -2.04 -14.43
C PHE A 160 -12.42 -2.45 -15.91
N GLN A 161 -13.21 -3.41 -16.41
CA GLN A 161 -13.14 -3.87 -17.81
C GLN A 161 -13.38 -2.74 -18.82
N GLU A 162 -14.24 -1.77 -18.49
CA GLU A 162 -14.53 -0.63 -19.39
C GLU A 162 -13.33 0.29 -19.64
N PHE A 163 -12.32 0.23 -18.77
CA PHE A 163 -11.09 1.00 -18.88
C PHE A 163 -10.03 0.28 -19.70
N VAL A 164 -10.11 -1.04 -19.87
CA VAL A 164 -9.09 -1.84 -20.57
C VAL A 164 -8.88 -1.37 -22.01
N SER A 165 -9.94 -1.01 -22.73
CA SER A 165 -9.84 -0.49 -24.10
C SER A 165 -9.23 0.91 -24.20
N LYS A 166 -9.18 1.65 -23.09
CA LYS A 166 -8.65 3.01 -22.99
C LYS A 166 -7.21 3.04 -22.46
N GLN A 167 -6.68 1.89 -22.04
CA GLN A 167 -5.33 1.76 -21.48
C GLN A 167 -4.29 1.52 -22.60
N LYS A 168 -3.17 2.25 -22.55
CA LYS A 168 -2.03 2.07 -23.48
C LYS A 168 -0.98 1.06 -23.01
#